data_AF-A0A286H213-F1
#
_entry.id   AF-A0A286H213-F1
#
_cell.length_a   1.000
_cell.length_b   1.000
_cell.length_c   1.000
_cell.angle_alpha   90.00
_cell.angle_beta   90.00
_cell.angle_gamma   90.00
#
_symmetry.space_group_name_H-M   'P 1'
#
loop_
_entity.id
_entity.type
_entity.pdbx_description
1 polymer ?
#
loop_
_entity_poly.entity_id
_entity_poly.type
_entity_poly.pdbx_seq_one_letter_code
_entity_poly.pdbx_strand_id
1 'polypeptide(L)'
;MRDRFAAFRRGVVAEHGGHVPRVLEHPTADHGVPVKTAENQVLDGIGNTGTPGTPDLADWLHDYEERAAIREHDGGLPRHDAERLAYEETLLAWHHRHGMPPKGTCGACGQPLGDWTVPLPDGAVVHTTCVRKYHSISRTRAAAALTLAGVPAPIDNSHTGAWK
;
A
#
# COMPACT_ATOMS: atom_id res chain seq x y z
N MET A 1 -44.40 -43.28 -33.43
CA MET A 1 -45.00 -42.26 -32.54
C MET A 1 -44.65 -40.89 -33.11
N ARG A 2 -45.67 -40.22 -33.67
CA ARG A 2 -45.88 -38.77 -33.95
C ARG A 2 -44.66 -37.96 -34.47
N ASP A 3 -44.64 -37.55 -35.74
CA ASP A 3 -45.40 -36.41 -36.34
C ASP A 3 -45.16 -35.08 -35.60
N ARG A 4 -44.99 -33.89 -36.18
CA ARG A 4 -44.93 -33.33 -37.55
C ARG A 4 -44.70 -31.81 -37.34
N PHE A 5 -44.05 -31.15 -38.31
CA PHE A 5 -44.40 -29.86 -38.97
C PHE A 5 -45.25 -28.82 -38.20
N ALA A 6 -45.18 -27.50 -38.42
CA ALA A 6 -44.38 -26.58 -39.22
C ALA A 6 -44.90 -25.16 -38.89
N ALA A 7 -44.21 -24.17 -39.45
CA ALA A 7 -44.52 -22.75 -39.49
C ALA A 7 -45.97 -22.37 -39.88
N PHE A 8 -46.38 -21.12 -39.56
CA PHE A 8 -46.49 -20.00 -40.51
C PHE A 8 -47.66 -19.02 -40.21
N ARG A 9 -47.41 -17.73 -40.51
CA ARG A 9 -48.35 -16.57 -40.70
C ARG A 9 -49.08 -15.98 -39.49
N ARG A 10 -49.51 -14.71 -39.48
CA ARG A 10 -49.13 -13.40 -40.06
C ARG A 10 -50.23 -12.44 -39.56
N GLY A 11 -49.84 -11.29 -39.03
CA GLY A 11 -50.62 -10.03 -39.05
C GLY A 11 -51.80 -9.88 -38.08
N VAL A 12 -51.88 -8.73 -37.41
CA VAL A 12 -52.86 -7.65 -37.65
C VAL A 12 -52.38 -6.40 -36.90
N VAL A 13 -52.71 -5.25 -37.49
CA VAL A 13 -52.31 -3.85 -37.25
C VAL A 13 -53.20 -3.12 -36.23
N ALA A 14 -52.72 -1.93 -35.82
CA ALA A 14 -53.44 -0.73 -35.33
C ALA A 14 -53.86 -0.71 -33.86
N GLU A 15 -53.90 0.41 -33.13
CA GLU A 15 -53.31 1.75 -33.11
C GLU A 15 -53.71 2.33 -31.72
N HIS A 16 -53.07 3.43 -31.31
CA HIS A 16 -53.49 4.39 -30.27
C HIS A 16 -53.15 4.12 -28.79
N GLY A 17 -52.61 5.18 -28.17
CA GLY A 17 -52.77 5.46 -26.75
C GLY A 17 -51.45 5.63 -26.01
N GLY A 18 -51.12 6.87 -25.66
CA GLY A 18 -49.82 7.25 -25.14
C GLY A 18 -49.48 6.74 -23.74
N HIS A 19 -48.18 6.62 -23.49
CA HIS A 19 -47.55 7.12 -22.28
C HIS A 19 -46.04 7.11 -22.52
N VAL A 20 -45.43 8.30 -22.60
CA VAL A 20 -43.99 8.43 -22.36
C VAL A 20 -43.74 8.04 -20.90
N PRO A 21 -42.86 7.07 -20.59
CA PRO A 21 -42.35 6.95 -19.24
C PRO A 21 -41.42 8.13 -19.00
N ARG A 22 -41.88 9.06 -18.16
CA ARG A 22 -41.08 10.12 -17.55
C ARG A 22 -39.91 9.45 -16.84
N VAL A 23 -38.71 9.63 -17.37
CA VAL A 23 -37.45 9.35 -16.68
C VAL A 23 -37.47 10.21 -15.42
N LEU A 24 -37.76 9.57 -14.28
CA LEU A 24 -37.49 10.17 -12.99
C LEU A 24 -35.99 10.00 -12.76
N GLU A 25 -35.25 11.04 -13.12
CA GLU A 25 -33.91 11.27 -12.63
C GLU A 25 -33.97 11.32 -11.10
N HIS A 26 -33.45 10.28 -10.45
CA HIS A 26 -33.14 10.30 -9.04
C HIS A 26 -31.67 10.70 -8.90
N PRO A 27 -31.36 11.89 -8.38
CA PRO A 27 -30.02 12.19 -7.88
C PRO A 27 -29.93 11.87 -6.37
N THR A 28 -28.68 11.70 -5.93
CA THR A 28 -28.19 11.52 -4.54
C THR A 28 -28.21 10.06 -4.05
N ALA A 29 -27.12 9.47 -3.55
CA ALA A 29 -25.79 9.99 -3.27
C ALA A 29 -24.77 8.87 -3.54
N ASP A 30 -23.90 9.11 -4.51
CA ASP A 30 -22.60 8.48 -4.57
C ASP A 30 -21.80 9.01 -3.37
N HIS A 31 -21.81 8.25 -2.27
CA HIS A 31 -20.79 8.41 -1.24
C HIS A 31 -19.52 7.73 -1.73
N GLY A 32 -18.91 8.34 -2.74
CA GLY A 32 -17.52 8.18 -3.07
C GLY A 32 -16.70 8.63 -1.87
N VAL A 33 -16.56 7.75 -0.88
CA VAL A 33 -15.47 7.84 0.07
C VAL A 33 -14.23 7.80 -0.81
N PRO A 34 -13.39 8.86 -0.84
CA PRO A 34 -12.16 8.79 -1.60
C PRO A 34 -11.38 7.63 -1.01
N VAL A 35 -11.20 6.56 -1.80
CA VAL A 35 -10.17 5.57 -1.53
C VAL A 35 -8.90 6.41 -1.42
N LYS A 36 -8.37 6.56 -0.20
CA LYS A 36 -7.05 7.14 0.01
C LYS A 36 -6.10 6.28 -0.80
N THR A 37 -5.73 6.75 -1.99
CA THR A 37 -4.69 6.12 -2.79
C THR A 37 -3.43 6.09 -1.95
N ALA A 38 -2.59 5.06 -2.16
CA ALA A 38 -1.34 4.90 -1.41
C ALA A 38 -0.46 6.17 -1.44
N GLU A 39 -0.64 7.00 -2.46
CA GLU A 39 0.03 8.29 -2.69
C GLU A 39 -0.32 9.36 -1.63
N ASN A 40 -1.56 9.42 -1.14
CA ASN A 40 -1.95 10.43 -0.14
C ASN A 40 -1.49 10.09 1.29
N GLN A 41 -1.22 8.82 1.59
CA GLN A 41 -0.66 8.42 2.89
C GLN A 41 0.83 8.70 3.02
N VAL A 42 1.55 8.86 1.91
CA VAL A 42 2.97 9.23 1.92
C VAL A 42 3.14 10.66 2.42
N LEU A 43 2.22 11.57 2.11
CA LEU A 43 2.34 12.99 2.45
C LEU A 43 1.94 13.33 3.90
N ASP A 44 1.02 12.58 4.51
CA ASP A 44 0.57 12.80 5.91
C ASP A 44 1.72 12.62 6.93
N GLY A 45 2.79 11.91 6.59
CA GLY A 45 3.97 11.71 7.43
C GLY A 45 5.18 12.59 7.10
N ILE A 46 5.10 13.43 6.06
CA ILE A 46 6.25 14.15 5.50
C ILE A 46 6.19 15.66 5.77
N GLY A 47 5.04 16.21 6.17
CA GLY A 47 4.88 17.66 6.36
C GLY A 47 4.44 18.09 7.76
N ASN A 48 5.36 18.56 8.60
CA ASN A 48 5.57 19.99 8.88
C ASN A 48 6.35 20.24 10.19
N THR A 49 7.33 21.13 10.05
CA THR A 49 8.28 21.70 11.01
C THR A 49 7.74 22.03 12.41
N GLY A 50 8.48 21.62 13.44
CA GLY A 50 8.42 22.23 14.77
C GLY A 50 7.77 21.44 15.91
N THR A 51 7.41 20.16 15.71
CA THR A 51 7.01 19.30 16.85
C THR A 51 8.23 18.57 17.40
N PRO A 52 8.62 18.79 18.68
CA PRO A 52 9.68 18.01 19.30
C PRO A 52 9.32 16.52 19.27
N GLY A 53 10.12 15.71 18.58
CA GLY A 53 9.98 14.25 18.56
C GLY A 53 9.56 13.63 17.22
N THR A 54 9.24 14.41 16.18
CA THR A 54 9.10 13.88 14.82
C THR A 54 10.38 14.19 14.02
N PRO A 55 11.12 13.17 13.55
CA PRO A 55 12.34 13.40 12.77
C PRO A 55 12.02 14.19 11.51
N ASP A 56 12.78 15.24 11.24
CA ASP A 56 12.78 15.91 9.94
C ASP A 56 13.30 14.94 8.85
N LEU A 57 13.04 15.25 7.58
CA LEU A 57 13.66 14.55 6.46
C LEU A 57 15.19 14.51 6.59
N ALA A 58 15.80 15.59 7.08
CA ALA A 58 17.23 15.65 7.37
C ALA A 58 17.68 14.64 8.44
N ASP A 59 16.83 14.32 9.43
CA ASP A 59 17.16 13.39 10.50
C ASP A 59 17.24 11.95 9.98
N TRP A 60 16.43 11.58 8.99
CA TRP A 60 16.49 10.24 8.39
C TRP A 60 17.76 10.00 7.59
N LEU A 61 18.24 11.01 6.86
CA LEU A 61 19.53 10.93 6.17
C LEU A 61 20.69 10.85 7.16
N HIS A 62 20.64 11.65 8.23
CA HIS A 62 21.65 11.62 9.28
C HIS A 62 21.71 10.25 9.98
N ASP A 63 20.57 9.72 10.42
CA ASP A 63 20.46 8.39 11.04
C ASP A 63 21.01 7.28 10.12
N TYR A 64 20.74 7.38 8.81
CA TYR A 64 21.25 6.44 7.81
C TYR A 64 22.77 6.52 7.68
N GLU A 65 23.34 7.72 7.51
CA GLU A 65 24.78 7.92 7.34
C GLU A 65 25.56 7.52 8.59
N GLU A 66 25.04 7.84 9.78
CA GLU A 66 25.63 7.42 11.05
C GLU A 66 25.67 5.88 11.15
N ARG A 67 24.56 5.22 10.84
CA ARG A 67 24.48 3.74 10.85
C ARG A 67 25.39 3.09 9.81
N ALA A 68 25.58 3.71 8.65
CA ALA A 68 26.51 3.24 7.63
C ALA A 68 27.96 3.40 8.13
N ALA A 69 28.30 4.56 8.71
CA ALA A 69 29.63 4.84 9.25
C ALA A 69 30.02 3.89 10.39
N ILE A 70 29.10 3.60 11.33
CA ILE A 70 29.34 2.64 12.42
C ILE A 70 29.66 1.25 11.84
N ARG A 71 28.88 0.79 10.85
CA ARG A 71 29.11 -0.53 10.22
C ARG A 71 30.40 -0.61 9.43
N GLU A 72 30.77 0.49 8.77
CA GLU A 72 32.00 0.61 8.00
C GLU A 72 33.23 0.63 8.92
N HIS A 73 33.25 1.55 9.88
CA HIS A 73 34.44 1.81 10.70
C HIS A 73 34.55 0.86 11.89
N ASP A 74 33.47 0.63 12.62
CA ASP A 74 33.48 -0.23 13.81
C ASP A 74 33.22 -1.70 13.43
N GLY A 75 32.35 -1.92 12.44
CA GLY A 75 32.02 -3.25 11.92
C GLY A 75 32.98 -3.80 10.87
N GLY A 76 33.86 -2.96 10.31
CA GLY A 76 34.82 -3.35 9.27
C GLY A 76 34.19 -3.80 7.96
N LEU A 77 32.93 -3.45 7.70
CA LEU A 77 32.25 -3.80 6.46
C LEU A 77 32.68 -2.87 5.31
N PRO A 78 32.77 -3.36 4.07
CA PRO A 78 32.85 -2.48 2.91
C PRO A 78 31.68 -1.49 2.90
N ARG A 79 31.94 -0.24 2.48
CA ARG A 79 30.93 0.84 2.45
C ARG A 79 29.58 0.40 1.88
N HIS A 80 29.61 -0.32 0.77
CA HIS A 80 28.40 -0.83 0.10
C HIS A 80 27.56 -1.76 0.97
N ASP A 81 28.19 -2.69 1.69
CA ASP A 81 27.49 -3.60 2.61
C ASP A 81 27.00 -2.87 3.86
N ALA A 82 27.78 -1.91 4.35
CA ALA A 82 27.40 -1.04 5.47
C ALA A 82 26.14 -0.21 5.14
N GLU A 83 26.12 0.42 3.97
CA GLU A 83 24.98 1.19 3.45
C GLU A 83 23.74 0.31 3.24
N ARG A 84 23.89 -0.87 2.66
CA ARG A 84 22.78 -1.82 2.47
C ARG A 84 22.13 -2.20 3.80
N LEU A 85 22.93 -2.51 4.81
CA LEU A 85 22.41 -2.85 6.15
C LEU A 85 21.82 -1.64 6.87
N ALA A 86 22.46 -0.47 6.76
CA ALA A 86 21.92 0.78 7.30
C ALA A 86 20.56 1.12 6.67
N TYR A 87 20.40 0.91 5.36
CA TYR A 87 19.15 1.13 4.66
C TYR A 87 18.01 0.23 5.18
N GLU A 88 18.28 -1.07 5.37
CA GLU A 88 17.30 -2.02 5.92
C GLU A 88 16.85 -1.62 7.34
N GLU A 89 17.78 -1.14 8.17
CA GLU A 89 17.45 -0.66 9.51
C GLU A 89 16.66 0.65 9.49
N THR A 90 17.02 1.56 8.60
CA THR A 90 16.29 2.82 8.42
C THR A 90 14.87 2.56 7.89
N LEU A 91 14.68 1.58 6.99
CA LEU A 91 13.34 1.13 6.58
C LEU A 91 12.51 0.63 7.77
N LEU A 92 13.10 -0.23 8.61
CA LEU A 92 12.43 -0.78 9.78
C LEU A 92 12.10 0.32 10.80
N ALA A 93 13.04 1.24 11.04
CA ALA A 93 12.85 2.36 11.94
C ALA A 93 11.73 3.29 11.48
N TRP A 94 11.69 3.62 10.18
CA TRP A 94 10.59 4.38 9.58
C TRP A 94 9.26 3.65 9.75
N HIS A 95 9.23 2.36 9.44
CA HIS A 95 8.04 1.53 9.57
C HIS A 95 7.52 1.47 10.99
N HIS A 96 8.37 1.28 12.00
CA HIS A 96 7.94 1.29 13.40
C HIS A 96 7.34 2.63 13.83
N ARG A 97 7.86 3.75 13.32
CA ARG A 97 7.36 5.08 13.67
C ARG A 97 6.04 5.42 12.96
N HIS A 98 5.76 4.85 11.78
CA HIS A 98 4.67 5.31 10.90
C HIS A 98 3.71 4.20 10.43
N GLY A 99 3.97 2.95 10.80
CA GLY A 99 3.32 1.76 10.25
C GLY A 99 1.99 1.35 10.89
N MET A 100 1.42 2.13 11.81
CA MET A 100 0.18 1.74 12.51
C MET A 100 -1.05 1.86 11.61
N PRO A 101 -1.72 0.75 11.24
CA PRO A 101 -3.01 0.82 10.56
C PRO A 101 -4.14 1.20 11.53
N PRO A 102 -5.27 1.72 11.03
CA PRO A 102 -6.44 2.00 11.84
C PRO A 102 -6.99 0.74 12.52
N LYS A 103 -7.40 0.89 13.79
CA LYS A 103 -7.94 -0.20 14.62
C LYS A 103 -9.14 -0.87 13.92
N GLY A 104 -9.20 -2.20 14.00
CA GLY A 104 -10.34 -2.98 13.48
C GLY A 104 -10.29 -3.34 11.99
N THR A 105 -9.26 -2.90 11.25
CA THR A 105 -9.05 -3.29 9.85
C THR A 105 -7.68 -3.92 9.65
N CYS A 106 -7.59 -4.80 8.64
CA CYS A 106 -6.35 -5.44 8.26
C CYS A 106 -5.37 -4.41 7.69
N GLY A 107 -4.19 -4.30 8.28
CA GLY A 107 -3.17 -3.34 7.85
C GLY A 107 -2.68 -3.51 6.40
N ALA A 108 -2.95 -4.64 5.76
CA ALA A 108 -2.52 -4.93 4.39
C ALA A 108 -3.60 -4.66 3.33
N CYS A 109 -4.84 -5.09 3.58
CA CYS A 109 -5.92 -5.05 2.59
C CYS A 109 -7.02 -4.03 2.92
N GLY A 110 -6.98 -3.45 4.13
CA GLY A 110 -7.96 -2.47 4.61
C GLY A 110 -9.34 -3.05 4.93
N GLN A 111 -9.55 -4.35 4.75
CA GLN A 111 -10.82 -5.00 5.07
C GLN A 111 -10.96 -5.23 6.58
N PRO A 112 -12.19 -5.34 7.12
CA PRO A 112 -12.42 -5.65 8.53
C PRO A 112 -11.67 -6.90 8.99
N LEU A 113 -11.20 -6.86 10.24
CA LEU A 113 -10.61 -8.03 10.88
C LEU A 113 -11.71 -9.06 11.18
N GLY A 114 -11.41 -10.33 10.93
CA GLY A 114 -12.24 -11.47 11.31
C GLY A 114 -11.47 -12.43 12.22
N ASP A 115 -11.89 -13.69 12.28
CA ASP A 115 -11.32 -14.65 13.24
C ASP A 115 -9.86 -15.05 12.94
N TRP A 116 -9.46 -15.04 11.65
CA TRP A 116 -8.13 -15.50 11.21
C TRP A 116 -7.15 -14.34 11.04
N THR A 117 -6.63 -13.85 12.17
CA THR A 117 -5.72 -12.70 12.19
C THR A 117 -4.43 -12.99 12.94
N VAL A 118 -3.39 -12.22 12.62
CA VAL A 118 -2.08 -12.28 13.24
C VAL A 118 -1.69 -10.87 13.69
N PRO A 119 -1.43 -10.64 14.98
CA PRO A 119 -0.80 -9.42 15.45
C PRO A 119 0.68 -9.43 15.08
N LEU A 120 1.18 -8.31 14.56
CA LEU A 120 2.57 -8.11 14.19
C LEU A 120 3.30 -7.27 15.25
N PRO A 121 4.64 -7.36 15.35
CA PRO A 121 5.41 -6.64 16.37
C PRO A 121 5.28 -5.11 16.34
N ASP A 122 4.93 -4.55 15.18
CA ASP A 122 4.67 -3.12 14.96
C ASP A 122 3.25 -2.68 15.39
N GLY A 123 2.48 -3.58 16.01
CA GLY A 123 1.12 -3.32 16.46
C GLY A 123 0.04 -3.43 15.37
N ALA A 124 0.41 -3.70 14.13
CA ALA A 124 -0.56 -4.00 13.09
C ALA A 124 -1.23 -5.35 13.33
N VAL A 125 -2.49 -5.45 12.93
CA VAL A 125 -3.19 -6.73 12.86
C VAL A 125 -3.54 -6.99 11.40
N VAL A 126 -3.22 -8.18 10.90
CA VAL A 126 -3.45 -8.56 9.50
C VAL A 126 -4.12 -9.92 9.42
N HIS A 127 -4.82 -10.21 8.32
CA HIS A 127 -5.23 -11.59 8.03
C HIS A 127 -3.99 -12.48 7.87
N THR A 128 -4.08 -13.76 8.24
CA THR A 128 -2.99 -14.74 8.08
C THR A 128 -2.45 -14.79 6.64
N THR A 129 -3.34 -14.66 5.64
CA THR A 129 -2.99 -14.62 4.21
C THR A 129 -2.40 -13.29 3.74
N CYS A 130 -2.52 -12.23 4.55
CA CYS A 130 -2.12 -10.88 4.21
C CYS A 130 -0.71 -10.50 4.69
N VAL A 131 -0.03 -11.36 5.46
CA VAL A 131 1.28 -11.06 6.06
C VAL A 131 2.33 -10.63 5.01
N ARG A 132 2.46 -11.37 3.90
CA ARG A 132 3.41 -11.00 2.83
C ARG A 132 3.06 -9.69 2.13
N LYS A 133 1.76 -9.47 1.89
CA LYS A 133 1.26 -8.23 1.29
C LYS A 133 1.52 -7.03 2.20
N TYR A 134 1.32 -7.20 3.50
CA TYR A 134 1.63 -6.17 4.50
C TYR A 134 3.10 -5.78 4.45
N HIS A 135 3.99 -6.76 4.51
CA HIS A 135 5.44 -6.53 4.44
C HIS A 135 5.83 -5.77 3.15
N SER A 136 5.27 -6.16 2.00
CA SER A 136 5.53 -5.47 0.74
C SER A 136 5.05 -4.02 0.75
N ILE A 137 3.83 -3.74 1.24
CA ILE A 137 3.26 -2.39 1.28
C ILE A 137 4.06 -1.51 2.24
N SER A 138 4.35 -2.02 3.44
CA SER A 138 5.17 -1.34 4.45
C SER A 138 6.52 -0.94 3.87
N ARG A 139 7.25 -1.90 3.27
CA ARG A 139 8.56 -1.66 2.68
C ARG A 139 8.51 -0.65 1.54
N THR A 140 7.52 -0.72 0.65
CA THR A 140 7.36 0.26 -0.45
C THR A 140 7.10 1.66 0.09
N ARG A 141 6.28 1.81 1.13
CA ARG A 141 6.00 3.13 1.74
C ARG A 141 7.23 3.71 2.41
N ALA A 142 7.93 2.89 3.20
CA ALA A 142 9.17 3.30 3.85
C ALA A 142 10.22 3.72 2.81
N ALA A 143 10.43 2.92 1.76
CA ALA A 143 11.38 3.25 0.70
C ALA A 143 11.04 4.58 -0.01
N ALA A 144 9.76 4.81 -0.30
CA ALA A 144 9.31 6.07 -0.91
C ALA A 144 9.58 7.28 0.00
N ALA A 145 9.28 7.16 1.29
CA ALA A 145 9.54 8.23 2.25
C ALA A 145 11.03 8.50 2.46
N LEU A 146 11.86 7.45 2.54
CA LEU A 146 13.32 7.58 2.63
C LEU A 146 13.93 8.21 1.37
N THR A 147 13.38 7.89 0.20
CA THR A 147 13.77 8.56 -1.05
C THR A 147 13.48 10.06 -0.99
N LEU A 148 12.31 10.45 -0.47
CA LEU A 148 11.96 11.86 -0.27
C LEU A 148 12.85 12.54 0.79
N ALA A 149 13.37 11.78 1.75
CA ALA A 149 14.34 12.24 2.74
C ALA A 149 15.79 12.32 2.21
N GLY A 150 16.03 11.94 0.95
CA GLY A 150 17.37 11.94 0.36
C GLY A 150 18.23 10.74 0.73
N VAL A 151 17.67 9.73 1.41
CA VAL A 151 18.37 8.47 1.70
C VAL A 151 18.46 7.64 0.41
N PRO A 152 19.67 7.33 -0.07
CA PRO A 152 19.82 6.56 -1.30
C PRO A 152 19.42 5.10 -1.08
N ALA A 153 18.69 4.53 -2.05
CA ALA A 153 18.51 3.09 -2.09
C ALA A 153 19.85 2.42 -2.40
N PRO A 154 20.20 1.31 -1.72
CA PRO A 154 21.45 0.62 -1.98
C PRO A 154 21.44 0.08 -3.41
N ILE A 155 22.56 0.26 -4.12
CA ILE A 155 22.75 -0.29 -5.46
C ILE A 155 22.84 -1.81 -5.31
N ASP A 156 21.97 -2.56 -5.95
CA ASP A 156 22.07 -4.02 -5.95
C ASP A 156 23.27 -4.45 -6.82
N ASN A 157 24.37 -4.84 -6.18
CA ASN A 157 25.55 -5.43 -6.83
C ASN A 157 25.60 -6.96 -6.70
N SER A 158 24.49 -7.62 -6.33
CA SER A 158 24.44 -9.06 -6.04
C SER A 158 24.67 -9.99 -7.24
N HIS A 159 25.13 -9.46 -8.39
CA HIS A 159 25.61 -10.24 -9.52
C HIS A 159 27.08 -10.71 -9.45
N THR A 160 27.85 -10.43 -8.38
CA THR A 160 29.31 -10.70 -8.38
C THR A 160 29.86 -11.60 -7.27
N GLY A 161 29.04 -12.46 -6.65
CA GLY A 161 29.53 -13.39 -5.62
C GLY A 161 28.88 -14.75 -5.70
N ALA A 162 29.44 -15.64 -6.52
CA ALA A 162 29.17 -17.07 -6.45
C ALA A 162 29.57 -17.59 -5.07
N TRP A 163 28.59 -18.03 -4.27
CA TRP A 163 28.85 -18.85 -3.09
C TRP A 163 29.41 -20.20 -3.60
N LYS A 164 30.74 -20.38 -3.44
CA LYS A 164 31.41 -21.67 -3.54
C LYS A 164 31.53 -22.29 -2.17
#